data_AF-A0A2D7BZZ8-F1
#
_entry.id   AF-A0A2D7BZZ8-F1
#
_cell.length_a   1.000
_cell.length_b   1.000
_cell.length_c   1.000
_cell.angle_alpha   90.00
_cell.angle_beta   90.00
_cell.angle_gamma   90.00
#
_symmetry.space_group_name_H-M   'P 1'
#
loop_
_entity.id
_entity.type
_entity.pdbx_description
1 polymer ?
#
loop_
_entity_poly.entity_id
_entity_poly.type
_entity_poly.pdbx_seq_one_letter_code
_entity_poly.pdbx_strand_id
1 'polypeptide(L)' 'MKHKRQTLDWYVKWFASITMIGAMSIRGVEGLQVIDLMLSVIGVMGWLWVSILWKDRALILVNGLGLTFLLRNLIENIT' A
#
# COMPACT_ATOMS: atom_id res chain seq x y z
N MET A 1 -20.73 22.21 -14.15
CA MET A 1 -19.99 21.06 -13.59
C MET A 1 -18.49 21.38 -13.64
N LYS A 2 -17.86 21.72 -12.52
CA LYS A 2 -16.40 21.98 -12.47
C LYS A 2 -15.69 20.62 -12.57
N HIS A 3 -15.03 20.34 -13.69
CA HIS A 3 -14.00 19.30 -13.72
C HIS A 3 -12.89 19.73 -12.76
N LYS A 4 -12.93 19.24 -11.51
CA LYS A 4 -11.78 19.31 -10.61
C LYS A 4 -10.65 18.58 -11.33
N ARG A 5 -9.57 19.28 -11.67
CA ARG A 5 -8.31 18.65 -12.08
C ARG A 5 -8.01 17.54 -11.07
N GLN A 6 -7.73 16.34 -11.56
CA GLN A 6 -7.35 15.23 -10.68
C GLN A 6 -6.08 15.66 -9.94
N THR A 7 -6.18 15.71 -8.62
CA THR A 7 -5.07 16.07 -7.74
C THR A 7 -4.16 14.87 -7.57
N LEU A 8 -2.92 15.09 -7.12
CA LEU A 8 -1.90 14.04 -7.00
C LEU A 8 -2.40 12.85 -6.17
N ASP A 9 -3.15 13.11 -5.09
CA ASP A 9 -3.77 12.07 -4.25
C ASP A 9 -4.71 11.16 -5.03
N TRP A 10 -5.36 11.65 -6.10
CA TRP A 10 -6.22 10.83 -6.93
C TRP A 10 -5.45 9.79 -7.73
N TYR A 11 -4.27 10.14 -8.25
CA TYR A 11 -3.46 9.17 -8.99
C TYR A 11 -2.79 8.17 -8.04
N VAL A 12 -2.24 8.66 -6.93
CA VAL A 12 -1.54 7.82 -5.95
C VAL A 12 -2.49 6.81 -5.30
N LYS A 13 -3.73 7.19 -4.96
CA LYS A 13 -4.70 6.25 -4.37
C LYS A 13 -5.03 5.10 -5.31
N TRP A 14 -5.18 5.36 -6.61
CA TRP A 14 -5.53 4.35 -7.59
C TRP A 14 -4.35 3.42 -7.85
N PHE A 15 -3.15 3.97 -7.99
CA PHE A 15 -1.93 3.17 -8.09
C PHE A 15 -1.78 2.25 -6.86
N ALA A 16 -1.87 2.81 -5.64
CA ALA A 16 -1.78 2.05 -4.39
C ALA A 16 -2.84 0.95 -4.30
N SER A 17 -4.07 1.23 -4.73
CA SER A 17 -5.17 0.26 -4.74
C SER A 17 -4.93 -0.88 -5.72
N ILE A 18 -4.47 -0.59 -6.94
CA ILE A 18 -4.17 -1.60 -7.95
C ILE A 18 -3.03 -2.50 -7.48
N THR A 19 -1.97 -1.93 -6.89
CA THR A 19 -0.87 -2.71 -6.32
C THR A 19 -1.35 -3.61 -5.18
N MET A 20 -2.21 -3.11 -4.28
CA MET A 20 -2.78 -3.93 -3.20
C MET A 20 -3.65 -5.08 -3.71
N ILE A 21 -4.48 -4.84 -4.73
CA ILE A 21 -5.29 -5.89 -5.36
C ILE A 21 -4.39 -6.92 -6.03
N GLY A 22 -3.33 -6.47 -6.71
CA GLY A 22 -2.32 -7.36 -7.29
C GLY A 22 -1.68 -8.26 -6.23
N ALA A 23 -1.26 -7.70 -5.09
CA ALA A 23 -0.76 -8.49 -3.96
C ALA A 23 -1.80 -9.52 -3.47
N MET A 24 -3.03 -9.07 -3.20
CA MET A 24 -4.12 -9.94 -2.74
C MET A 24 -4.46 -11.07 -3.72
N SER A 25 -4.29 -10.85 -5.03
CA SER A 25 -4.58 -11.86 -6.06
C SER A 25 -3.62 -13.05 -6.05
N ILE A 26 -2.40 -12.88 -5.55
CA ILE A 26 -1.38 -13.93 -5.46
C ILE A 26 -1.17 -14.43 -4.03
N ARG A 27 -1.93 -13.89 -3.06
CA ARG A 27 -1.76 -14.21 -1.65
C ARG A 27 -2.12 -15.66 -1.36
N GLY A 28 -1.23 -16.35 -0.66
CA GLY A 28 -1.38 -17.77 -0.33
C GLY A 28 -0.89 -18.74 -1.42
N VAL A 29 -0.38 -18.23 -2.55
CA VAL A 29 0.26 -19.07 -3.58
C VAL A 29 1.68 -19.44 -3.13
N GLU A 30 1.99 -20.73 -3.16
CA GLU A 30 3.32 -21.24 -2.83
C GLU A 30 4.39 -20.68 -3.78
N GLY A 31 5.51 -20.22 -3.21
CA GLY A 31 6.64 -19.65 -3.95
C GLY A 31 6.49 -18.16 -4.30
N LEU A 32 5.30 -17.56 -4.15
CA LEU A 32 5.05 -16.14 -4.45
C LEU A 32 4.95 -15.25 -3.20
N GLN A 33 5.25 -15.77 -2.01
CA GLN A 33 5.07 -15.06 -0.75
C GLN A 33 5.90 -13.76 -0.67
N VAL A 34 7.14 -13.77 -1.17
CA VAL A 34 8.00 -12.58 -1.18
C VAL A 34 7.45 -11.52 -2.16
N ILE A 35 6.90 -11.95 -3.30
CA ILE A 35 6.31 -11.03 -4.28
C ILE A 35 5.03 -10.41 -3.70
N ASP A 36 4.17 -11.20 -3.04
CA ASP A 36 3.01 -10.70 -2.29
C ASP A 36 3.42 -9.65 -1.27
N LEU A 37 4.48 -9.94 -0.50
CA LEU A 37 4.99 -9.06 0.54
C LEU A 37 5.55 -7.75 -0.02
N MET A 38 6.35 -7.81 -1.10
CA MET A 38 6.88 -6.62 -1.78
C MET A 38 5.76 -5.75 -2.35
N LEU A 39 4.78 -6.34 -3.04
CA LEU A 39 3.63 -5.61 -3.57
C LEU A 39 2.80 -4.99 -2.44
N SER A 40 2.62 -5.71 -1.34
CA SER A 40 1.91 -5.21 -0.16
C SER A 40 2.62 -4.00 0.47
N VAL A 41 3.94 -4.03 0.58
CA VAL A 41 4.74 -2.89 1.08
C VAL A 41 4.54 -1.67 0.20
N ILE A 42 4.62 -1.81 -1.13
CA ILE A 42 4.42 -0.70 -2.09
C ILE A 42 2.99 -0.16 -1.99
N GLY A 43 1.99 -1.04 -1.93
CA GLY A 43 0.58 -0.66 -1.81
C GLY A 43 0.27 0.10 -0.53
N VAL A 44 0.75 -0.39 0.62
CA VAL A 44 0.55 0.26 1.93
C VAL A 44 1.33 1.56 2.02
N MET A 45 2.54 1.66 1.46
CA MET A 45 3.29 2.91 1.41
C MET A 45 2.57 3.98 0.58
N GLY A 46 1.98 3.60 -0.55
CA GLY A 46 1.13 4.48 -1.35
C GLY A 46 -0.11 4.96 -0.61
N TRP A 47 -0.80 4.06 0.10
CA TRP A 47 -1.95 4.42 0.93
C TRP A 47 -1.57 5.30 2.12
N LEU A 48 -0.42 5.06 2.76
CA LEU A 48 0.11 5.92 3.82
C LEU A 48 0.33 7.35 3.31
N TRP A 49 0.91 7.51 2.11
CA TRP A 49 1.06 8.82 1.49
C TRP A 49 -0.30 9.50 1.27
N VAL A 50 -1.28 8.80 0.67
CA VAL A 50 -2.64 9.34 0.49
C VAL A 50 -3.26 9.76 1.83
N SER A 51 -3.06 8.95 2.87
CA SER A 51 -3.55 9.23 4.22
C SER A 51 -3.00 10.55 4.78
N ILE A 52 -1.69 10.82 4.56
CA ILE A 52 -1.04 12.08 4.93
C ILE A 52 -1.60 13.25 4.12
N LEU A 53 -1.81 13.08 2.81
CA LEU A 53 -2.40 14.12 1.95
C LEU A 53 -3.82 14.48 2.38
N TRP A 54 -4.61 13.47 2.78
CA TRP A 54 -5.97 13.66 3.28
C TRP A 54 -6.03 14.08 4.75
N LYS A 55 -4.89 14.06 5.47
CA LYS A 55 -4.78 14.32 6.91
C LYS A 55 -5.71 13.44 7.75
N ASP A 56 -5.99 12.22 7.29
CA ASP A 56 -6.85 11.27 7.99
C ASP A 56 -6.03 10.46 9.00
N ARG A 57 -6.29 10.70 10.29
CA ARG A 57 -5.52 10.11 11.40
C ARG A 57 -5.69 8.60 11.50
N ALA A 58 -6.88 8.09 11.20
CA ALA A 58 -7.15 6.66 11.27
C ALA A 58 -6.41 5.93 10.15
N LEU A 59 -6.45 6.48 8.94
CA LEU A 59 -5.74 5.95 7.78
C LEU A 59 -4.21 6.03 7.94
N ILE A 60 -3.70 7.11 8.53
CA ILE A 60 -2.26 7.24 8.84
C ILE A 60 -1.83 6.16 9.83
N LEU A 61 -2.59 5.95 10.91
CA LEU A 61 -2.25 4.97 11.94
C LEU A 61 -2.26 3.54 11.40
N VAL A 62 -3.31 3.15 10.66
CA VAL A 62 -3.43 1.77 10.16
C VAL A 62 -2.38 1.45 9.10
N ASN A 63 -2.13 2.35 8.15
CA ASN A 63 -1.12 2.12 7.11
C ASN A 63 0.30 2.27 7.66
N GLY A 64 0.52 3.17 8.62
CA GLY A 64 1.80 3.34 9.28
C GLY A 64 2.21 2.09 10.06
N LEU A 65 1.34 1.60 10.95
CA LEU A 65 1.59 0.35 11.69
C LEU A 65 1.66 -0.86 10.75
N GLY A 66 0.74 -0.96 9.78
CA GLY A 66 0.76 -2.00 8.77
C GLY A 66 2.09 -2.06 8.01
N LEU A 67 2.65 -0.91 7.64
CA LEU A 67 3.94 -0.83 6.96
C LEU A 67 5.08 -1.36 7.85
N THR A 68 5.09 -1.04 9.15
CA THR A 68 6.13 -1.57 10.06
C THR A 68 6.12 -3.09 10.16
N PHE A 69 4.94 -3.70 10.21
CA PHE A 69 4.81 -5.16 10.23
C PHE A 69 5.25 -5.80 8.91
N LEU A 70 4.87 -5.21 7.78
CA LEU A 70 5.27 -5.71 6.47
C LEU A 70 6.79 -5.58 6.25
N LEU A 71 7.40 -4.47 6.67
CA LEU A 71 8.85 -4.28 6.58
C LEU A 71 9.63 -5.27 7.45
N ARG A 72 9.16 -5.52 8.68
CA ARG A 72 9.75 -6.54 9.56
C ARG A 72 9.75 -7.91 8.86
N ASN A 73 8.59 -8.32 8.33
CA ASN A 73 8.48 -9.59 7.61
C ASN A 73 9.37 -9.61 6.36
N LEU A 74 9.50 -8.48 5.65
CA LEU A 74 10.31 -8.41 4.43
C LEU A 74 11.79 -8.62 4.74
N ILE A 75 12.29 -8.00 5.80
CA ILE A 75 13.67 -8.18 6.26
C ILE A 75 13.91 -9.63 6.65
N GLU A 76 12.98 -10.25 7.38
CA GLU A 76 13.05 -11.66 7.80
C GLU A 76 13.00 -12.65 6.64
N ASN A 77 12.34 -12.33 5.53
CA ASN A 77 12.28 -13.21 4.36
C ASN A 77 13.47 -13.05 3.40
N ILE A 78 14.24 -11.97 3.50
CA ILE A 78 15.36 -11.66 2.60
C ILE A 78 16.73 -11.94 3.28
N THR A 79 16.77 -12.00 4.61
CA THR A 79 17.98 -12.27 5.41
C THR A 79 18.00 -13.73 5.85
#